data_AF-A0A7C6ZE80-F1
#
_entry.id   AF-A0A7C6ZE80-F1
#
_cell.length_a   1.000
_cell.length_b   1.000
_cell.length_c   1.000
_cell.angle_alpha   90.00
_cell.angle_beta   90.00
_cell.angle_gamma   90.00
#
_symmetry.space_group_name_H-M   'P 1'
#
loop_
_entity.id
_entity.type
_entity.pdbx_description
1 polymer ?
#
loop_
_entity_poly.entity_id
_entity_poly.type
_entity_poly.pdbx_seq_one_letter_code
_entity_poly.pdbx_strand_id
1 'polypeptide(L)'
;MLDEKGRLFGLVNIIDLAVVLVFGLVLAFGAYKFLYVNPSYQPEPKTVRVELVVEGVRQPTVDAIALGDRVYEKNSNGYFGTITDIKVVPAKEVVPTADGKLVEAEVPGRYDIYLTLESPAEVSEEYIQITGQQVRIGLTPTIRTRTYQVETVVFGLEVLD
;
A
#
# COMPACT_ATOMS: atom_id res chain seq x y z
N MET A 1 40.73 -19.55 45.71
CA MET A 1 39.99 -18.27 45.57
C MET A 1 38.47 -18.43 45.70
N LEU A 2 37.97 -19.65 45.92
CA LEU A 2 36.60 -19.93 46.34
C LEU A 2 36.59 -20.56 47.73
N ASP A 3 35.62 -20.20 48.57
CA ASP A 3 35.40 -20.81 49.88
C ASP A 3 34.48 -22.04 49.83
N GLU A 4 34.41 -22.80 50.92
CA GLU A 4 33.58 -24.02 51.05
C GLU A 4 32.06 -23.76 50.93
N LYS A 5 31.64 -22.49 50.90
CA LYS A 5 30.25 -22.04 50.72
C LYS A 5 29.99 -21.52 49.31
N GLY A 6 30.92 -21.70 48.37
CA GLY A 6 30.79 -21.28 46.98
C GLY A 6 30.95 -19.78 46.76
N ARG A 7 31.57 -19.03 47.67
CA ARG A 7 31.77 -17.59 47.54
C ARG A 7 33.13 -17.28 46.91
N LEU A 8 33.16 -16.41 45.91
CA LEU A 8 34.38 -15.81 45.39
C LEU A 8 34.90 -14.76 46.38
N PHE A 9 36.14 -14.92 46.82
CA PHE A 9 36.82 -14.01 47.76
C PHE A 9 36.06 -13.72 49.07
N GLY A 10 35.12 -14.60 49.47
CA GLY A 10 34.30 -14.45 50.69
C GLY A 10 33.20 -13.38 50.63
N LEU A 11 33.11 -12.63 49.53
CA LEU A 11 32.21 -11.46 49.39
C LEU A 11 30.95 -11.77 48.57
N VAL A 12 31.05 -12.58 47.51
CA VAL A 12 29.94 -12.80 46.56
C VAL A 12 29.76 -14.28 46.25
N ASN A 13 28.51 -14.76 46.25
CA ASN A 13 28.17 -16.13 45.86
C ASN A 13 28.40 -16.33 44.35
N ILE A 14 29.09 -17.40 43.95
CA ILE A 14 29.35 -17.70 42.54
C ILE A 14 28.07 -17.95 41.74
N ILE A 15 27.04 -18.51 42.38
CA ILE A 15 25.75 -18.77 41.75
C ILE A 15 25.05 -17.45 41.43
N ASP A 16 25.03 -16.50 42.38
CA ASP A 16 24.43 -15.18 42.14
C ASP A 16 25.21 -14.42 41.06
N LEU A 17 26.54 -14.49 41.06
CA LEU A 17 27.36 -13.89 40.00
C LEU A 17 27.03 -14.46 38.62
N ALA A 18 26.85 -15.77 38.51
CA ALA A 18 26.47 -16.42 37.26
C ALA A 18 25.08 -16.00 36.79
N VAL A 19 24.10 -15.92 37.71
CA VAL A 19 22.74 -15.45 37.40
C VAL A 19 22.75 -14.00 36.92
N VAL A 20 23.47 -13.11 37.61
CA VAL A 20 23.61 -11.69 37.21
C VAL A 20 24.29 -11.57 35.84
N LEU A 21 25.32 -12.37 35.58
CA LEU A 21 26.00 -12.38 34.28
C LEU A 21 25.07 -12.82 33.15
N VAL A 22 24.33 -13.92 33.33
CA VAL A 22 23.38 -14.42 32.34
C VAL A 22 22.27 -13.38 32.11
N PHE A 23 21.76 -12.78 33.17
CA PHE A 23 20.74 -11.73 33.05
C PHE A 23 21.28 -10.50 32.30
N GLY A 24 22.50 -10.08 32.60
CA GLY A 24 23.18 -9.00 31.89
C GLY A 24 23.39 -9.30 30.41
N LEU A 25 23.75 -10.54 30.05
CA LEU A 25 23.89 -10.96 28.65
C LEU A 25 22.55 -10.95 27.92
N VAL A 26 21.47 -11.42 28.55
CA VAL A 26 20.12 -11.38 27.96
C VAL A 26 19.67 -9.94 27.73
N LEU A 27 19.88 -9.05 28.70
CA LEU A 27 19.56 -7.63 28.57
C LEU A 27 20.40 -6.95 27.48
N ALA A 28 21.70 -7.22 27.44
CA ALA A 28 22.60 -6.67 26.44
C ALA A 28 22.23 -7.15 25.03
N PHE A 29 21.91 -8.43 24.86
CA PHE A 29 21.47 -8.98 23.58
C PHE A 29 20.11 -8.43 23.15
N GLY A 30 19.17 -8.29 24.10
CA GLY A 30 17.87 -7.67 23.86
C GLY A 30 17.99 -6.20 23.42
N ALA A 31 18.81 -5.42 24.13
CA ALA A 31 19.09 -4.03 23.78
C ALA A 31 19.82 -3.90 22.44
N TYR A 32 20.80 -4.77 22.17
CA TYR A 32 21.52 -4.80 20.89
C TYR A 32 20.58 -5.08 19.72
N LYS A 33 19.72 -6.10 19.85
CA LYS A 33 18.73 -6.44 18.82
C LYS A 33 17.74 -5.30 18.60
N PHE A 34 17.30 -4.65 19.67
CA PHE A 34 16.36 -3.54 19.59
C PHE A 34 16.96 -2.28 18.96
N LEU A 35 18.21 -1.95 19.31
CA LEU A 35 18.86 -0.70 18.88
C LEU A 35 19.57 -0.79 17.53
N TYR A 36 20.08 -1.97 17.14
CA TYR A 36 20.98 -2.07 15.97
C TYR A 36 20.49 -2.99 14.85
N VAL A 37 19.57 -3.92 15.11
CA VAL A 37 19.14 -4.92 14.11
C VAL A 37 17.89 -4.48 13.34
N ASN A 38 17.15 -3.50 13.85
CA ASN A 38 16.05 -2.86 13.15
C ASN A 38 16.38 -1.39 12.91
N PRO A 39 17.16 -1.04 11.86
CA PRO A 39 17.01 0.30 11.32
C PRO A 39 15.54 0.39 10.93
N SER A 40 14.78 1.16 11.71
CA SER A 40 13.37 1.38 11.44
C SER A 40 13.36 2.17 10.14
N TYR A 41 13.30 1.45 9.01
CA TYR A 41 13.01 2.05 7.73
C TYR A 41 11.62 2.64 7.88
N GLN A 42 11.59 3.93 8.16
CA GLN A 42 10.39 4.73 8.19
C GLN A 42 10.26 5.22 6.75
N PRO A 43 9.47 4.57 5.90
CA PRO A 43 9.18 5.13 4.59
C PRO A 43 8.67 6.56 4.81
N GLU A 44 9.35 7.54 4.21
CA GLU A 44 8.87 8.90 4.27
C GLU A 44 7.47 8.93 3.65
N PRO A 45 6.47 9.51 4.32
CA PRO A 45 5.15 9.66 3.72
C PRO A 45 5.28 10.59 2.52
N LYS A 46 5.21 10.02 1.33
CA LYS A 46 5.24 10.73 0.05
C LYS A 46 3.83 10.77 -0.53
N THR A 47 3.58 11.74 -1.39
CA THR A 47 2.39 11.71 -2.25
C THR A 47 2.76 11.01 -3.55
N VAL A 48 1.93 10.07 -3.98
CA VAL A 48 2.06 9.41 -5.28
C VAL A 48 0.85 9.75 -6.13
N ARG A 49 1.08 9.86 -7.44
CA ARG A 49 0.04 9.96 -8.45
C ARG A 49 -0.32 8.55 -8.91
N VAL A 50 -1.58 8.16 -8.75
CA VAL A 50 -2.11 6.87 -9.19
C VAL A 50 -3.10 7.12 -10.31
N GLU A 51 -2.90 6.47 -11.45
CA GLU A 51 -3.84 6.52 -12.56
C GLU A 51 -4.65 5.21 -12.60
N LEU A 52 -5.96 5.36 -12.50
CA LEU A 52 -6.92 4.26 -12.47
C LEU A 52 -7.81 4.33 -13.71
N VAL A 53 -8.13 3.18 -14.29
CA VAL A 53 -9.17 3.07 -15.32
C VAL A 53 -10.37 2.31 -14.76
N VAL A 54 -11.56 2.86 -15.00
CA VAL A 54 -12.86 2.23 -14.77
C VAL A 54 -13.46 1.91 -16.13
N GLU A 55 -13.66 0.64 -16.45
CA GLU A 55 -14.04 0.22 -17.80
C GLU A 55 -15.55 -0.01 -17.95
N GLY A 56 -16.11 0.39 -19.09
CA GLY A 56 -17.43 -0.02 -19.54
C GLY A 56 -18.60 0.38 -18.63
N VAL A 57 -18.52 1.53 -17.95
CA VAL A 57 -19.60 2.00 -17.07
C VAL A 57 -20.66 2.80 -17.82
N ARG A 58 -21.82 2.99 -17.20
CA ARG A 58 -22.91 3.79 -17.77
C ARG A 58 -22.83 5.24 -17.31
N GLN A 59 -23.54 6.13 -18.01
CA GLN A 59 -23.61 7.55 -17.69
C GLN A 59 -23.89 7.86 -16.19
N PRO A 60 -24.79 7.16 -15.47
CA PRO A 60 -25.00 7.45 -14.05
C PRO A 60 -23.76 7.24 -13.17
N THR A 61 -22.85 6.34 -13.55
CA THR A 61 -21.57 6.17 -12.84
C THR A 61 -20.64 7.34 -13.16
N VAL A 62 -20.58 7.76 -14.43
CA VAL A 62 -19.81 8.94 -14.85
C VAL A 62 -20.25 10.17 -14.06
N ASP A 63 -21.57 10.40 -13.98
CA ASP A 63 -22.16 11.56 -13.33
C ASP A 63 -21.98 11.54 -11.80
N ALA A 64 -21.74 10.36 -11.21
CA ALA A 64 -21.57 10.21 -9.76
C ALA A 64 -20.14 10.50 -9.27
N ILE A 65 -19.14 10.45 -10.17
CA ILE A 65 -17.73 10.66 -9.84
C ILE A 65 -17.39 12.14 -10.06
N ALA A 66 -16.82 12.79 -9.04
CA ALA A 66 -16.47 14.19 -9.09
C ALA A 66 -15.00 14.47 -8.73
N LEU A 67 -14.47 15.56 -9.29
CA LEU A 67 -13.18 16.09 -8.89
C LEU A 67 -13.20 16.44 -7.39
N GLY A 68 -12.15 16.07 -6.68
CA GLY A 68 -12.03 16.25 -5.24
C GLY A 68 -12.66 15.14 -4.40
N ASP A 69 -13.27 14.11 -5.01
CA ASP A 69 -13.80 12.99 -4.25
C ASP A 69 -12.71 12.24 -3.50
N ARG A 70 -12.95 12.04 -2.20
CA ARG A 70 -12.10 11.23 -1.32
C ARG A 70 -12.55 9.79 -1.42
N VAL A 71 -11.72 8.95 -2.02
CA VAL A 71 -12.04 7.54 -2.24
C VAL A 71 -11.31 6.64 -1.24
N TYR A 72 -11.97 5.55 -0.91
CA TYR A 72 -11.49 4.56 0.05
C TYR A 72 -11.41 3.21 -0.64
N GLU A 73 -10.38 2.41 -0.34
CA GLU A 73 -10.27 1.06 -0.87
C GLU A 73 -11.22 0.13 -0.10
N LYS A 74 -11.94 -0.72 -0.83
CA LYS A 74 -13.04 -1.52 -0.28
C LYS A 74 -12.62 -2.50 0.82
N ASN A 75 -11.48 -3.17 0.68
CA ASN A 75 -11.07 -4.26 1.57
C ASN A 75 -10.44 -3.74 2.87
N SER A 76 -9.51 -2.80 2.75
CA SER A 76 -8.82 -2.14 3.86
C SER A 76 -9.69 -1.08 4.55
N ASN A 77 -10.71 -0.56 3.85
CA ASN A 77 -11.50 0.61 4.26
C ASN A 77 -10.68 1.89 4.50
N GLY A 78 -9.39 1.88 4.16
CA GLY A 78 -8.55 3.04 4.35
C GLY A 78 -8.64 4.00 3.18
N TYR A 79 -8.24 5.23 3.46
CA TYR A 79 -8.22 6.30 2.49
C TYR A 79 -7.21 5.97 1.39
N PHE A 80 -7.68 5.87 0.15
CA PHE A 80 -6.85 5.49 -0.98
C PHE A 80 -6.29 6.72 -1.69
N GLY A 81 -7.07 7.80 -1.81
CA GLY A 81 -6.62 9.04 -2.45
C GLY A 81 -7.74 10.04 -2.70
N THR A 82 -7.38 11.19 -3.25
CA THR A 82 -8.32 12.22 -3.74
C THR A 82 -8.23 12.29 -5.26
N ILE A 83 -9.38 12.32 -5.94
CA ILE A 83 -9.44 12.44 -7.39
C ILE A 83 -9.05 13.87 -7.79
N THR A 84 -7.99 14.01 -8.59
CA THR A 84 -7.45 15.30 -9.07
C THR A 84 -7.67 15.52 -10.57
N ASP A 85 -7.91 14.46 -11.34
CA ASP A 85 -8.29 14.55 -12.76
C ASP A 85 -9.30 13.46 -13.13
N ILE A 86 -10.18 13.77 -14.08
CA ILE A 86 -11.18 12.84 -14.62
C ILE A 86 -11.23 13.02 -16.14
N LYS A 87 -10.97 11.95 -16.87
CA LYS A 87 -11.15 11.88 -18.32
C LYS A 87 -12.09 10.75 -18.69
N VAL A 88 -13.17 11.08 -19.38
CA VAL A 88 -14.19 10.13 -19.83
C VAL A 88 -14.07 9.96 -21.34
N VAL A 89 -14.07 8.71 -21.81
CA VAL A 89 -14.08 8.38 -23.24
C VAL A 89 -15.16 7.33 -23.53
N PRO A 90 -15.70 7.26 -24.75
CA PRO A 90 -16.53 6.13 -25.16
C PRO A 90 -15.78 4.81 -24.99
N ALA A 91 -16.42 3.81 -24.38
CA ALA A 91 -15.82 2.49 -24.24
C ALA A 91 -15.74 1.81 -25.61
N LYS A 92 -14.67 1.05 -25.85
CA LYS A 92 -14.45 0.35 -27.12
C LYS A 92 -14.30 -1.14 -26.90
N GLU A 93 -14.79 -1.92 -27.86
CA GLU A 93 -14.59 -3.36 -27.92
C GLU A 93 -14.10 -3.79 -29.30
N VAL A 94 -13.33 -4.87 -29.33
CA VAL A 94 -12.87 -5.49 -30.57
C VAL A 94 -13.98 -6.41 -31.08
N VAL A 95 -14.57 -6.06 -32.22
CA VAL A 95 -15.66 -6.81 -32.83
C VAL A 95 -15.24 -7.42 -34.18
N PRO A 96 -15.66 -8.67 -34.47
CA PRO A 96 -15.48 -9.26 -35.79
C PRO A 96 -16.49 -8.68 -36.79
N THR A 97 -15.98 -8.26 -37.93
CA THR A 97 -16.79 -7.84 -39.09
C THR A 97 -17.26 -9.06 -39.89
N ALA A 98 -18.28 -8.87 -40.75
CA ALA A 98 -18.78 -9.92 -41.63
C ALA A 98 -17.70 -10.53 -42.55
N ASP A 99 -16.67 -9.74 -42.87
CA ASP A 99 -15.53 -10.15 -43.70
C ASP A 99 -14.39 -10.79 -42.88
N GLY A 100 -14.61 -11.07 -41.59
CA GLY A 100 -13.65 -11.73 -40.70
C GLY A 100 -12.53 -10.82 -40.16
N LYS A 101 -12.57 -9.50 -40.43
CA LYS A 101 -11.61 -8.54 -39.85
C LYS A 101 -12.03 -8.13 -38.44
N LEU A 102 -11.05 -7.92 -37.56
CA LEU A 102 -11.26 -7.31 -36.24
C LEU A 102 -11.17 -5.79 -36.35
N VAL A 103 -12.16 -5.09 -35.79
CA VAL A 103 -12.18 -3.63 -35.71
C VAL A 103 -12.52 -3.19 -34.29
N GLU A 104 -11.96 -2.08 -33.83
CA GLU A 104 -12.42 -1.42 -32.60
C GLU A 104 -13.71 -0.65 -32.89
N ALA A 105 -14.77 -0.95 -32.14
CA ALA A 105 -16.04 -0.26 -32.23
C ALA A 105 -16.42 0.30 -30.85
N GLU A 106 -17.03 1.48 -30.84
CA GLU A 106 -17.59 2.06 -29.62
C GLU A 106 -18.81 1.24 -29.16
N VAL A 107 -18.93 1.04 -27.85
CA VAL A 107 -20.08 0.38 -27.24
C VAL A 107 -21.10 1.44 -26.83
N PRO A 108 -22.29 1.50 -27.45
CA PRO A 108 -23.25 2.56 -27.19
C PRO A 108 -23.66 2.65 -25.71
N GLY A 109 -23.57 3.85 -25.14
CA GLY A 109 -23.95 4.13 -23.74
C GLY A 109 -23.00 3.56 -22.69
N ARG A 110 -21.78 3.17 -23.10
CA ARG A 110 -20.70 2.71 -22.22
C ARG A 110 -19.50 3.64 -22.32
N TYR A 111 -18.84 3.85 -21.19
CA TYR A 111 -17.74 4.79 -21.06
C TYR A 111 -16.61 4.19 -20.23
N ASP A 112 -15.39 4.50 -20.63
CA ASP A 112 -14.20 4.27 -19.81
C ASP A 112 -13.83 5.58 -19.12
N ILE A 113 -13.52 5.51 -17.83
CA ILE A 113 -13.15 6.66 -17.02
C ILE A 113 -11.71 6.48 -16.56
N TYR A 114 -10.84 7.38 -16.99
CA TYR A 114 -9.49 7.51 -16.48
C TYR A 114 -9.50 8.52 -15.33
N LEU A 115 -9.08 8.07 -14.15
CA LEU A 115 -9.01 8.85 -12.94
C LEU A 115 -7.55 9.04 -12.56
N THR A 116 -7.16 10.27 -12.22
CA THR A 116 -5.88 10.53 -11.58
C THR A 116 -6.14 10.84 -10.11
N LEU A 117 -5.45 10.15 -9.22
CA LEU A 117 -5.55 10.32 -7.79
C LEU A 117 -4.22 10.78 -7.21
N GLU A 118 -4.30 11.68 -6.23
CA GLU A 118 -3.19 11.94 -5.31
C GLU A 118 -3.41 11.12 -4.03
N SER A 119 -2.43 10.26 -3.74
CA SER A 119 -2.49 9.26 -2.68
C SER A 119 -1.32 9.40 -1.73
N PRO A 120 -1.55 9.47 -0.41
CA PRO A 120 -0.47 9.33 0.56
C PRO A 120 0.02 7.88 0.53
N ALA A 121 1.33 7.71 0.39
CA ALA A 121 1.94 6.41 0.29
C ALA A 121 3.23 6.31 1.09
N GLU A 122 3.49 5.09 1.56
CA GLU A 122 4.77 4.65 2.04
C GLU A 122 5.58 4.18 0.82
N VAL A 123 6.65 4.88 0.49
CA VAL A 123 7.50 4.58 -0.67
C VAL A 123 8.82 4.01 -0.20
N SER A 124 9.21 2.87 -0.79
CA SER A 124 10.52 2.25 -0.64
C SER A 124 11.14 1.92 -1.98
N GLU A 125 12.38 1.42 -1.97
CA GLU A 125 13.03 0.94 -3.20
C GLU A 125 12.29 -0.24 -3.84
N GLU A 126 11.56 -1.03 -3.06
CA GLU A 126 10.92 -2.27 -3.54
C GLU A 126 9.41 -2.14 -3.79
N TYR A 127 8.75 -1.21 -3.10
CA TYR A 127 7.29 -1.09 -3.15
C TYR A 127 6.80 0.31 -2.84
N ILE A 128 5.64 0.60 -3.41
CA ILE A 128 4.76 1.71 -3.03
C ILE A 128 3.56 1.10 -2.31
N GLN A 129 3.25 1.59 -1.13
CA GLN A 129 2.17 1.07 -0.30
C GLN A 129 1.17 2.18 0.01
N ILE A 130 -0.10 1.94 -0.31
CA ILE A 130 -1.22 2.83 0.00
C ILE A 130 -2.16 2.03 0.89
N THR A 131 -2.57 2.61 2.03
CA THR A 131 -3.49 1.97 3.00
C THR A 131 -3.11 0.52 3.39
N GLY A 132 -1.81 0.24 3.54
CA GLY A 132 -1.31 -1.09 3.90
C GLY A 132 -1.29 -2.12 2.76
N GLN A 133 -1.67 -1.72 1.54
CA GLN A 133 -1.61 -2.55 0.34
C GLN A 133 -0.51 -2.07 -0.60
N GLN A 134 0.33 -3.01 -1.08
CA GLN A 134 1.30 -2.69 -2.11
C GLN A 134 0.59 -2.43 -3.45
N VAL A 135 0.78 -1.23 -3.99
CA VAL A 135 0.17 -0.79 -5.25
C VAL A 135 1.18 -0.91 -6.38
N ARG A 136 0.74 -1.52 -7.48
CA ARG A 136 1.53 -1.75 -8.70
C ARG A 136 0.62 -1.59 -9.92
N ILE A 137 1.21 -1.27 -11.07
CA ILE A 137 0.51 -1.32 -12.36
C ILE A 137 -0.05 -2.74 -12.57
N GLY A 138 -1.32 -2.82 -12.97
CA GLY A 138 -2.10 -4.06 -13.10
C GLY A 138 -2.85 -4.50 -11.84
N LEU A 139 -2.64 -3.84 -10.68
CA LEU A 139 -3.48 -4.08 -9.51
C LEU A 139 -4.91 -3.62 -9.80
N THR A 140 -5.90 -4.35 -9.29
CA THR A 140 -7.33 -4.04 -9.47
C THR A 140 -8.02 -3.60 -8.19
N PRO A 141 -7.69 -2.43 -7.61
CA PRO A 141 -8.36 -1.99 -6.38
C PRO A 141 -9.81 -1.64 -6.67
N THR A 142 -10.70 -1.99 -5.74
CA THR A 142 -12.07 -1.48 -5.76
C THR A 142 -12.12 -0.23 -4.87
N ILE A 143 -12.45 0.92 -5.47
CA ILE A 143 -12.56 2.19 -4.74
C ILE A 143 -14.03 2.55 -4.52
N ARG A 144 -14.32 3.19 -3.39
CA ARG A 144 -15.68 3.61 -3.03
C ARG A 144 -15.71 4.96 -2.34
N THR A 145 -16.85 5.61 -2.48
CA THR A 145 -17.27 6.75 -1.68
C THR A 145 -18.52 6.36 -0.89
N ARG A 146 -19.25 7.36 -0.39
CA ARG A 146 -20.59 7.16 0.19
C ARG A 146 -21.65 6.85 -0.86
N THR A 147 -21.47 7.30 -2.09
CA THR A 147 -22.51 7.32 -3.14
C THR A 147 -22.25 6.38 -4.30
N TYR A 148 -20.99 5.96 -4.51
CA TYR A 148 -20.64 5.01 -5.56
C TYR A 148 -19.50 4.07 -5.15
N GLN A 149 -19.38 2.97 -5.88
CA GLN A 149 -18.27 2.01 -5.81
C GLN A 149 -17.96 1.54 -7.23
N VAL A 150 -16.67 1.49 -7.59
CA VAL A 150 -16.22 1.07 -8.92
C VAL A 150 -15.01 0.15 -8.81
N GLU A 151 -14.97 -0.85 -9.69
CA GLU A 151 -13.78 -1.68 -9.91
C GLU A 151 -12.84 -0.93 -10.85
N THR A 152 -11.53 -1.01 -10.59
CA THR A 152 -10.53 -0.25 -11.34
C THR A 152 -9.35 -1.13 -11.69
N VAL A 153 -8.53 -0.67 -12.64
CA VAL A 153 -7.18 -1.19 -12.89
C VAL A 153 -6.20 -0.03 -12.73
N VAL A 154 -5.13 -0.22 -11.96
CA VAL A 154 -3.99 0.72 -11.91
C VAL A 154 -3.25 0.61 -13.24
N PHE A 155 -3.24 1.65 -14.04
CA PHE A 155 -2.51 1.66 -15.33
C PHE A 155 -1.33 2.64 -15.35
N GLY A 156 -1.27 3.55 -14.37
CA GLY A 156 -0.15 4.47 -14.15
C GLY A 156 0.15 4.65 -12.66
N LEU A 157 1.42 4.81 -12.32
CA LEU A 157 1.88 5.02 -10.95
C LEU A 157 3.18 5.83 -10.97
N GLU A 158 3.18 6.99 -10.33
CA GLU A 158 4.31 7.93 -10.30
C GLU A 158 4.51 8.45 -8.89
N VAL A 159 5.75 8.47 -8.41
CA VAL A 159 6.10 9.10 -7.13
C VAL A 159 6.33 10.59 -7.40
N LEU A 160 5.62 11.47 -6.69
CA LEU A 160 5.84 12.90 -6.79
C LEU A 160 7.05 13.29 -5.93
N ASP A 161 7.90 14.15 -6.46
CA ASP A 161 9.09 14.70 -5.78
C ASP A 161 8.73 15.72 -4.69
#